data_AF-A0A936HWG7-F1
#
_entry.id   AF-A0A936HWG7-F1
#
_cell.length_a   1.000
_cell.length_b   1.000
_cell.length_c   1.000
_cell.angle_alpha   90.00
_cell.angle_beta   90.00
_cell.angle_gamma   90.00
#
_symmetry.space_group_name_H-M   'P 1'
#
loop_
_entity.id
_entity.type
_entity.pdbx_description
1 polymer ?
#
loop_
_entity_poly.entity_id
_entity_poly.type
_entity_poly.pdbx_seq_one_letter_code
_entity_poly.pdbx_strand_id
1 'polypeptide(L)'
;MSSEIPYYFVATANPWPGWYTDWFWKKHLGDALAALGEGSDVSLHFVQSLMRDNKHLPRNYEALNTVGLTHEERRRFIDGEFGVFTGMVYEMFDRRVHAWKQPEIPMYNRVIGGLDFGNESSTGHYTTGVVLLVTPSGRLMMVDEFKRRGPKVYEQQGLWMQKMQEKWGKPIGKKIEWRGDKAQGLGIKMMADLGFNITKSNKPGMDRIDVGIRHCAGLLNHEPGSYPGFFYLPEGHPQGGCPQFEKEMMEYRRDPETLKVVKESDDMVDAFRYACELIQGISGDPSKLFRNSLPSMETA
;
A
#
# COMPACT_ATOMS: atom_id res chain seq x y z
N MET A 1 -4.50 -38.89 -29.20
CA MET A 1 -3.98 -38.82 -27.82
C MET A 1 -3.12 -37.57 -27.75
N SER A 2 -3.61 -36.53 -27.07
CA SER A 2 -2.85 -35.29 -26.85
C SER A 2 -1.62 -35.63 -26.01
N SER A 3 -0.43 -35.51 -26.59
CA SER A 3 0.84 -35.69 -25.87
C SER A 3 1.15 -34.40 -25.13
N GLU A 4 0.45 -34.14 -24.03
CA GLU A 4 0.78 -33.02 -23.16
C GLU A 4 2.10 -33.29 -22.46
N ILE A 5 3.09 -32.45 -22.75
CA ILE A 5 4.40 -32.49 -22.11
C ILE A 5 4.27 -31.75 -20.78
N PRO A 6 4.60 -32.39 -19.63
CA PRO A 6 4.59 -31.70 -18.35
C PRO A 6 5.67 -30.61 -18.34
N TYR A 7 5.27 -29.37 -18.07
CA TYR A 7 6.21 -28.26 -17.87
C TYR A 7 6.56 -28.15 -16.39
N TYR A 8 7.85 -28.14 -16.09
CA TYR A 8 8.35 -27.93 -14.73
C TYR A 8 8.84 -26.49 -14.59
N PHE A 9 8.29 -25.79 -13.61
CA PHE A 9 8.84 -24.53 -13.14
C PHE A 9 9.56 -24.75 -11.81
N VAL A 10 10.87 -24.51 -11.80
CA VAL A 10 11.70 -24.65 -10.60
C VAL A 10 12.24 -23.27 -10.24
N ALA A 11 11.97 -22.85 -9.01
CA ALA A 11 12.50 -21.61 -8.47
C ALA A 11 13.10 -21.87 -7.08
N THR A 12 14.13 -21.10 -6.75
CA THR A 12 14.76 -21.10 -5.43
C THR A 12 14.85 -19.67 -4.95
N ALA A 13 14.39 -19.41 -3.73
CA ALA A 13 14.48 -18.08 -3.12
C ALA A 13 14.71 -18.20 -1.62
N ASN A 14 15.41 -17.22 -1.07
CA ASN A 14 15.34 -16.93 0.36
C ASN A 14 13.95 -16.35 0.67
N PRO A 15 13.44 -16.44 1.92
CA PRO A 15 12.14 -15.88 2.24
C PRO A 15 12.08 -14.39 1.91
N TRP A 16 11.09 -13.93 1.13
CA TRP A 16 10.92 -12.51 0.73
C TRP A 16 9.49 -12.28 0.21
N PRO A 17 8.86 -11.11 0.38
CA PRO A 17 7.47 -10.93 -0.02
C PRO A 17 7.39 -10.89 -1.55
N GLY A 18 6.24 -11.29 -2.07
CA GLY A 18 5.96 -11.34 -3.49
C GLY A 18 5.57 -12.74 -3.98
N TRP A 19 5.58 -12.89 -5.31
CA TRP A 19 4.99 -14.03 -6.01
C TRP A 19 5.51 -15.39 -5.50
N TYR A 20 6.79 -15.50 -5.13
CA TYR A 20 7.35 -16.77 -4.66
C TYR A 20 6.72 -17.20 -3.33
N THR A 21 6.61 -16.28 -2.36
CA THR A 21 5.98 -16.56 -1.06
C THR A 21 4.49 -16.84 -1.24
N ASP A 22 3.81 -16.12 -2.12
CA ASP A 22 2.39 -16.34 -2.38
C ASP A 22 2.14 -17.71 -3.02
N TRP A 23 2.89 -18.05 -4.07
CA TRP A 23 2.69 -19.30 -4.80
C TRP A 23 3.13 -20.51 -3.98
N PHE A 24 4.38 -20.52 -3.51
CA PHE A 24 4.98 -21.74 -2.97
C PHE A 24 4.75 -21.93 -1.48
N TRP A 25 4.86 -20.86 -0.69
CA TRP A 25 4.65 -20.94 0.75
C TRP A 25 3.16 -20.89 1.13
N LYS A 26 2.44 -19.87 0.65
CA LYS A 26 1.01 -19.69 0.95
C LYS A 26 0.08 -20.54 0.07
N LYS A 27 0.61 -21.22 -0.95
CA LYS A 27 -0.16 -22.04 -1.90
C LYS A 27 -1.25 -21.26 -2.63
N HIS A 28 -0.98 -19.99 -2.92
CA HIS A 28 -1.90 -19.06 -3.54
C HIS A 28 -1.37 -18.60 -4.91
N LEU A 29 -1.81 -19.29 -5.97
CA LEU A 29 -1.34 -19.05 -7.34
C LEU A 29 -2.09 -17.92 -8.08
N GLY A 30 -3.29 -17.52 -7.61
CA GLY A 30 -4.03 -16.36 -8.13
C GLY A 30 -4.27 -16.39 -9.66
N ASP A 31 -4.13 -15.23 -10.31
CA ASP A 31 -4.34 -15.05 -11.76
C ASP A 31 -3.35 -15.84 -12.63
N ALA A 32 -2.25 -16.34 -12.04
CA ALA A 32 -1.28 -17.17 -12.78
C ALA A 32 -1.87 -18.53 -13.19
N LEU A 33 -2.83 -19.08 -12.42
CA LEU A 33 -3.57 -20.27 -12.84
C LEU A 33 -4.52 -19.97 -14.00
N ALA A 34 -5.17 -18.81 -13.99
CA ALA A 34 -6.06 -18.39 -15.07
C ALA A 34 -5.29 -18.21 -16.40
N ALA A 35 -4.03 -17.76 -16.33
CA ALA A 35 -3.15 -17.62 -17.49
C ALA A 35 -2.70 -18.97 -18.10
N LEU A 36 -2.77 -20.08 -17.36
CA LEU A 36 -2.39 -21.41 -17.84
C LEU A 36 -3.52 -22.10 -18.65
N GLY A 37 -4.75 -21.56 -18.59
CA GLY A 37 -5.91 -22.07 -19.32
C GLY A 37 -6.75 -23.08 -18.54
N GLU A 38 -8.04 -23.17 -18.88
CA GLU A 38 -8.99 -24.13 -18.28
C GLU A 38 -8.51 -25.57 -18.50
N GLY A 39 -8.45 -26.34 -17.41
CA GLY A 39 -8.02 -27.74 -17.43
C GLY A 39 -6.55 -27.98 -17.05
N SER A 40 -5.78 -26.93 -16.77
CA SER A 40 -4.40 -27.07 -16.30
C SER A 40 -4.33 -27.73 -14.92
N ASP A 41 -3.69 -28.90 -14.86
CA ASP A 41 -3.36 -29.57 -13.60
C ASP A 41 -2.01 -29.06 -13.08
N VAL A 42 -2.05 -28.29 -11.98
CA VAL A 42 -0.86 -27.67 -11.38
C VAL A 42 -0.62 -28.25 -10.01
N SER A 43 0.42 -29.08 -9.90
CA SER A 43 0.94 -29.57 -8.62
C SER A 43 2.05 -28.66 -8.11
N LEU A 44 1.90 -28.11 -6.90
CA LEU A 44 2.93 -27.31 -6.26
C LEU A 44 3.62 -28.09 -5.14
N HIS A 45 4.95 -28.17 -5.22
CA HIS A 45 5.79 -28.77 -4.20
C HIS A 45 6.73 -27.70 -3.65
N PHE A 46 6.63 -27.44 -2.35
CA PHE A 46 7.52 -26.56 -1.63
C PHE A 46 8.42 -27.38 -0.70
N VAL A 47 9.73 -27.16 -0.84
CA VAL A 47 10.75 -27.77 0.01
C VAL A 47 11.52 -26.65 0.69
N GLN A 48 11.45 -26.60 2.02
CA GLN A 48 12.30 -25.72 2.80
C GLN A 48 13.71 -26.32 2.87
N SER A 49 14.72 -25.53 2.54
CA SER A 49 16.13 -25.93 2.65
C SER A 49 16.84 -24.99 3.61
N LEU A 50 17.49 -25.56 4.63
CA LEU A 50 18.18 -24.83 5.68
C LEU A 50 19.67 -25.15 5.65
N MET A 51 20.49 -24.33 6.31
CA MET A 51 21.95 -24.57 6.38
C MET A 51 22.26 -25.93 7.02
N ARG A 52 21.54 -26.31 8.09
CA ARG A 52 21.64 -27.63 8.72
C ARG A 52 21.35 -28.83 7.82
N ASP A 53 20.68 -28.64 6.68
CA ASP A 53 20.39 -29.72 5.73
C ASP A 53 21.59 -30.00 4.81
N ASN A 54 22.57 -29.08 4.74
CA ASN A 54 23.75 -29.23 3.90
C ASN A 54 24.92 -29.92 4.65
N LYS A 55 25.06 -31.23 4.44
CA LYS A 55 26.13 -32.08 5.01
C LYS A 55 27.57 -31.67 4.66
N HIS A 56 27.76 -30.75 3.70
CA HIS A 56 29.07 -30.27 3.29
C HIS A 56 29.51 -29.02 4.07
N LEU A 57 28.63 -28.44 4.89
CA LEU A 57 28.98 -27.28 5.72
C LEU A 57 29.68 -27.70 7.01
N PRO A 58 30.65 -26.92 7.50
CA PRO A 58 31.22 -27.10 8.83
C PRO A 58 30.13 -27.07 9.92
N ARG A 59 30.29 -27.85 10.99
CA ARG A 59 29.30 -27.94 12.09
C ARG A 59 28.98 -26.60 12.76
N ASN A 60 29.91 -25.65 12.75
CA ASN A 60 29.73 -24.32 13.31
C ASN A 60 29.30 -23.26 12.27
N TYR A 61 29.10 -23.64 11.00
CA TYR A 61 28.82 -22.68 9.93
C TYR A 61 27.54 -21.89 10.17
N GLU A 62 26.46 -22.55 10.58
CA GLU A 62 25.20 -21.90 10.92
C GLU A 62 25.39 -20.90 12.07
N ALA A 63 26.09 -21.30 13.15
CA ALA A 63 26.40 -20.44 14.27
C ALA A 63 27.27 -19.23 13.87
N LEU A 64 28.27 -19.41 13.02
CA LEU A 64 29.09 -18.31 12.51
C LEU A 64 28.28 -17.32 11.68
N ASN A 65 27.34 -17.79 10.88
CA ASN A 65 26.47 -16.92 10.09
C ASN A 65 25.46 -16.16 10.97
N THR A 66 25.21 -16.56 12.22
CA THR A 66 24.34 -15.80 13.13
C THR A 66 25.02 -14.59 13.79
N VAL A 67 26.36 -14.52 13.81
CA VAL A 67 27.12 -13.53 14.61
C VAL A 67 26.94 -12.08 14.12
N GLY A 68 26.51 -11.90 12.87
CA GLY A 68 26.25 -10.58 12.27
C GLY A 68 24.79 -10.35 11.88
N LEU A 69 23.89 -11.26 12.22
CA LEU A 69 22.47 -11.15 11.87
C LEU A 69 21.68 -10.66 13.07
N THR A 70 20.74 -9.75 12.82
CA THR A 70 19.68 -9.45 13.77
C THR A 70 18.84 -10.71 14.07
N HIS A 71 18.05 -10.69 15.14
CA HIS A 71 17.18 -11.82 15.50
C HIS A 71 16.23 -12.21 14.34
N GLU A 72 15.82 -11.25 13.51
CA GLU A 72 14.90 -11.46 12.41
C GLU A 72 15.58 -11.97 11.15
N GLU A 73 16.73 -11.39 10.79
CA GLU A 73 17.54 -11.91 9.70
C GLU A 73 17.99 -13.34 9.98
N ARG A 74 18.19 -13.70 11.26
CA ARG A 74 18.35 -15.08 11.67
C ARG A 74 17.10 -15.92 11.38
N ARG A 75 15.92 -15.53 11.87
CA ARG A 75 14.68 -16.28 11.61
C ARG A 75 14.40 -16.47 10.11
N ARG A 76 14.80 -15.48 9.32
CA ARG A 76 14.64 -15.46 7.87
C ARG A 76 15.68 -16.29 7.13
N PHE A 77 16.96 -15.97 7.30
CA PHE A 77 18.05 -16.53 6.49
C PHE A 77 18.66 -17.81 7.09
N ILE A 78 18.45 -18.04 8.39
CA ILE A 78 18.92 -19.23 9.10
C ILE A 78 17.77 -20.19 9.33
N ASP A 79 16.66 -19.72 9.90
CA ASP A 79 15.52 -20.59 10.24
C ASP A 79 14.51 -20.75 9.08
N GLY A 80 14.70 -19.99 7.99
CA GLY A 80 13.95 -20.11 6.75
C GLY A 80 12.48 -19.72 6.86
N GLU A 81 12.11 -18.88 7.82
CA GLU A 81 10.71 -18.56 8.10
C GLU A 81 10.14 -17.55 7.08
N PHE A 82 9.15 -18.00 6.29
CA PHE A 82 8.41 -17.17 5.32
C PHE A 82 7.27 -16.34 5.93
N GLY A 83 6.93 -16.61 7.20
CA GLY A 83 5.91 -15.87 7.97
C GLY A 83 6.46 -14.68 8.77
N VAL A 84 7.78 -14.44 8.75
CA VAL A 84 8.43 -13.39 9.52
C VAL A 84 8.51 -12.12 8.68
N PHE A 85 7.35 -11.52 8.48
CA PHE A 85 7.25 -10.08 8.20
C PHE A 85 6.87 -9.40 9.52
N THR A 86 7.70 -9.58 10.55
CA THR A 86 7.51 -8.86 11.81
C THR A 86 7.76 -7.37 11.58
N GLY A 87 6.86 -6.54 12.10
CA GLY A 87 6.96 -5.09 11.99
C GLY A 87 6.22 -4.46 10.82
N MET A 88 5.51 -5.22 9.97
CA MET A 88 4.61 -4.60 8.97
C MET A 88 3.65 -3.63 9.66
N VAL A 89 3.58 -2.40 9.16
CA VAL A 89 2.77 -1.37 9.81
C VAL A 89 1.29 -1.59 9.52
N TYR A 90 0.96 -2.03 8.30
CA TYR A 90 -0.41 -2.23 7.84
C TYR A 90 -0.68 -3.70 7.49
N GLU A 91 -0.51 -4.61 8.45
CA GLU A 91 -0.76 -6.05 8.30
C GLU A 91 -2.18 -6.39 7.80
N MET A 92 -3.14 -5.50 8.05
CA MET A 92 -4.53 -5.65 7.63
C MET A 92 -4.77 -5.29 6.15
N PHE A 93 -3.80 -4.68 5.46
CA PHE A 93 -3.92 -4.39 4.03
C PHE A 93 -3.85 -5.70 3.23
N ASP A 94 -4.93 -6.00 2.52
CA ASP A 94 -5.03 -7.13 1.60
C ASP A 94 -5.53 -6.63 0.24
N ARG A 95 -4.70 -6.75 -0.81
CA ARG A 95 -5.05 -6.34 -2.18
C ARG A 95 -6.34 -6.98 -2.68
N ARG A 96 -6.69 -8.19 -2.23
CA ARG A 96 -7.89 -8.90 -2.69
C ARG A 96 -9.16 -8.26 -2.16
N VAL A 97 -9.06 -7.61 -1.00
CA VAL A 97 -10.18 -6.97 -0.30
C VAL A 97 -10.23 -5.47 -0.60
N HIS A 98 -9.07 -4.80 -0.64
CA HIS A 98 -8.99 -3.34 -0.75
C HIS A 98 -8.95 -2.84 -2.20
N ALA A 99 -8.64 -3.70 -3.19
CA ALA A 99 -8.67 -3.29 -4.59
C ALA A 99 -10.12 -3.16 -5.08
N TRP A 100 -10.48 -1.97 -5.56
CA TRP A 100 -11.75 -1.73 -6.23
C TRP A 100 -11.66 -2.15 -7.69
N LYS A 101 -12.37 -3.21 -8.05
CA LYS A 101 -12.30 -3.82 -9.40
C LYS A 101 -13.47 -3.41 -10.30
N GLN A 102 -14.50 -2.76 -9.76
CA GLN A 102 -15.66 -2.35 -10.55
C GLN A 102 -15.31 -1.11 -11.37
N PRO A 103 -15.65 -1.07 -12.67
CA PRO A 103 -15.24 0.04 -13.54
C PRO A 103 -15.86 1.38 -13.13
N GLU A 104 -17.06 1.35 -12.54
CA GLU A 104 -17.74 2.52 -12.02
C GLU A 104 -17.19 2.96 -10.65
N ILE A 105 -17.01 4.27 -10.50
CA ILE A 105 -16.62 4.89 -9.23
C ILE A 105 -17.89 5.15 -8.41
N PRO A 106 -17.92 4.73 -7.12
CA PRO A 106 -19.04 5.04 -6.23
C PRO A 106 -19.29 6.54 -6.13
N MET A 107 -20.55 6.92 -5.85
CA MET A 107 -20.88 8.31 -5.54
C MET A 107 -20.03 8.82 -4.36
N TYR A 108 -19.47 10.01 -4.53
CA TYR A 108 -18.66 10.69 -3.52
C TYR A 108 -19.15 12.13 -3.36
N ASN A 109 -18.96 12.70 -2.17
CA ASN A 109 -19.42 14.05 -1.84
C ASN A 109 -18.28 15.01 -1.46
N ARG A 110 -17.05 14.48 -1.35
CA ARG A 110 -15.85 15.24 -1.02
C ARG A 110 -14.62 14.56 -1.66
N VAL A 111 -13.64 15.39 -1.99
CA VAL A 111 -12.33 14.94 -2.50
C VAL A 111 -11.26 15.56 -1.62
N ILE A 112 -10.39 14.71 -1.10
CA ILE A 112 -9.25 15.11 -0.27
C ILE A 112 -7.97 14.58 -0.90
N GLY A 113 -6.84 15.15 -0.52
CA GLY A 113 -5.55 14.68 -0.96
C GLY A 113 -4.47 14.92 0.06
N GLY A 114 -3.42 14.12 -0.07
CA GLY A 114 -2.23 14.18 0.76
C GLY A 114 -1.01 14.43 -0.09
N LEU A 115 -0.05 15.18 0.45
CA LEU A 115 1.18 15.55 -0.24
C LEU A 115 2.37 15.30 0.69
N ASP A 116 3.43 14.74 0.13
CA ASP A 116 4.74 14.66 0.77
C ASP A 116 5.79 15.20 -0.20
N PHE A 117 6.53 16.22 0.22
CA PHE A 117 7.42 16.98 -0.64
C PHE A 117 8.89 16.54 -0.46
N GLY A 118 9.38 15.76 -1.41
CA GLY A 118 10.80 15.57 -1.66
C GLY A 118 11.51 16.82 -2.21
N ASN A 119 12.79 16.70 -2.56
CA ASN A 119 13.58 17.79 -3.13
C ASN A 119 13.84 17.58 -4.64
N GLU A 120 14.37 18.60 -5.33
CA GLU A 120 14.64 18.52 -6.77
C GLU A 120 15.91 17.70 -7.13
N SER A 121 16.59 17.10 -6.13
CA SER A 121 17.74 16.24 -6.40
C SER A 121 17.30 14.88 -6.94
N SER A 122 18.05 14.33 -7.89
CA SER A 122 17.86 12.97 -8.39
C SER A 122 18.12 11.90 -7.32
N THR A 123 18.81 12.23 -6.23
CA THR A 123 19.09 11.35 -5.09
C THR A 123 18.24 11.65 -3.87
N GLY A 124 17.34 12.64 -3.94
CA GLY A 124 16.47 13.00 -2.84
C GLY A 124 15.26 12.07 -2.68
N HIS A 125 14.54 12.32 -1.59
CA HIS A 125 13.18 11.81 -1.36
C HIS A 125 12.26 12.12 -2.53
N TYR A 126 11.28 11.26 -2.77
CA TYR A 126 10.29 11.52 -3.80
C TYR A 126 9.33 12.62 -3.36
N THR A 127 8.85 13.40 -4.32
CA THR A 127 7.66 14.21 -4.15
C THR A 127 6.46 13.35 -4.53
N THR A 128 5.55 13.18 -3.59
CA THR A 128 4.35 12.34 -3.75
C THR A 128 3.06 13.12 -3.53
N GLY A 129 2.00 12.59 -4.12
CA GLY A 129 0.65 13.04 -3.88
C GLY A 129 -0.34 11.89 -4.05
N VAL A 130 -1.39 11.89 -3.25
CA VAL A 130 -2.51 10.95 -3.37
C VAL A 130 -3.84 11.69 -3.39
N VAL A 131 -4.80 11.16 -4.13
CA VAL A 131 -6.19 11.65 -4.16
C VAL A 131 -7.12 10.60 -3.60
N LEU A 132 -7.96 10.99 -2.64
CA LEU A 132 -9.00 10.14 -2.09
C LEU A 132 -10.38 10.77 -2.28
N LEU A 133 -11.32 9.94 -2.72
CA LEU A 133 -12.74 10.25 -2.71
C LEU A 133 -13.32 9.84 -1.36
N VAL A 134 -14.23 10.66 -0.83
CA VAL A 134 -15.00 10.35 0.38
C VAL A 134 -16.45 10.10 -0.03
N THR A 135 -16.94 8.90 0.24
CA THR A 135 -18.34 8.53 -0.02
C THR A 135 -19.28 9.19 1.00
N PRO A 136 -20.59 9.29 0.71
CA PRO A 136 -21.58 9.73 1.69
C PRO A 136 -21.58 8.91 2.99
N SER A 137 -21.20 7.63 2.93
CA SER A 137 -21.06 6.80 4.13
C SER A 137 -19.80 7.12 4.94
N GLY A 138 -18.82 7.81 4.38
CA GLY A 138 -17.54 8.10 5.01
C GLY A 138 -16.41 7.13 4.65
N ARG A 139 -16.62 6.23 3.67
CA ARG A 139 -15.55 5.38 3.14
C ARG A 139 -14.62 6.19 2.25
N LEU A 140 -13.37 5.74 2.18
CA LEU A 140 -12.33 6.34 1.36
C LEU A 140 -12.02 5.46 0.15
N MET A 141 -11.77 6.10 -0.99
CA MET A 141 -11.25 5.44 -2.17
C MET A 141 -10.08 6.22 -2.73
N MET A 142 -8.87 5.64 -2.71
CA MET A 142 -7.72 6.23 -3.39
C MET A 142 -7.82 6.00 -4.90
N VAL A 143 -7.79 7.08 -5.67
CA VAL A 143 -8.12 7.03 -7.11
C VAL A 143 -7.02 7.50 -8.03
N ASP A 144 -6.00 8.17 -7.50
CA ASP A 144 -4.89 8.68 -8.29
C ASP A 144 -3.68 8.92 -7.40
N GLU A 145 -2.49 8.79 -7.99
CA GLU A 145 -1.22 8.99 -7.34
C GLU A 145 -0.24 9.78 -8.20
N PHE A 146 0.67 10.46 -7.52
CA PHE A 146 1.84 11.09 -8.11
C PHE A 146 3.04 10.66 -7.29
N LYS A 147 4.10 10.19 -7.96
CA LYS A 147 5.40 9.93 -7.34
C LYS A 147 6.51 10.25 -8.34
N ARG A 148 7.23 11.35 -8.13
CA ARG A 148 8.33 11.78 -8.99
C ARG A 148 9.42 12.47 -8.18
N ARG A 149 10.60 12.62 -8.78
CA ARG A 149 11.72 13.40 -8.25
C ARG A 149 12.52 14.02 -9.37
N GLY A 150 13.40 14.96 -9.04
CA GLY A 150 14.26 15.64 -10.00
C GLY A 150 13.79 17.04 -10.37
N PRO A 151 14.35 17.63 -11.44
CA PRO A 151 14.11 19.02 -11.78
C PRO A 151 12.63 19.33 -12.03
N LYS A 152 12.17 20.49 -11.53
CA LYS A 152 10.79 20.98 -11.71
C LYS A 152 9.71 20.05 -11.14
N VAL A 153 10.04 19.20 -10.16
CA VAL A 153 9.08 18.25 -9.60
C VAL A 153 7.85 18.96 -9.02
N TYR A 154 8.02 20.15 -8.43
CA TYR A 154 6.90 20.93 -7.93
C TYR A 154 5.99 21.47 -9.05
N GLU A 155 6.55 21.92 -10.18
CA GLU A 155 5.75 22.32 -11.33
C GLU A 155 4.94 21.13 -11.87
N GLN A 156 5.58 19.96 -11.97
CA GLN A 156 4.92 18.72 -12.41
C GLN A 156 3.81 18.29 -11.45
N GLN A 157 4.05 18.39 -10.14
CA GLN A 157 3.04 18.08 -9.12
C GLN A 157 1.87 19.07 -9.20
N GLY A 158 2.13 20.37 -9.40
CA GLY A 158 1.08 21.37 -9.57
C GLY A 158 0.20 21.10 -10.79
N LEU A 159 0.81 20.74 -11.93
CA LEU A 159 0.09 20.33 -13.14
C LEU A 159 -0.75 19.06 -12.90
N TRP A 160 -0.22 18.08 -12.15
CA TRP A 160 -0.98 16.90 -11.76
C TRP A 160 -2.16 17.26 -10.84
N MET A 161 -1.94 18.08 -9.80
CA MET A 161 -3.00 18.54 -8.89
C MET A 161 -4.11 19.28 -9.63
N GLN A 162 -3.77 20.08 -10.65
CA GLN A 162 -4.75 20.74 -11.50
C GLN A 162 -5.59 19.72 -12.27
N LYS A 163 -4.96 18.72 -12.90
CA LYS A 163 -5.67 17.62 -13.58
C LYS A 163 -6.59 16.86 -12.62
N MET A 164 -6.16 16.64 -11.38
CA MET A 164 -6.98 16.01 -10.35
C MET A 164 -8.18 16.87 -9.95
N GLN A 165 -7.99 18.18 -9.83
CA GLN A 165 -9.08 19.13 -9.58
C GLN A 165 -10.12 19.10 -10.70
N GLU A 166 -9.70 19.02 -11.97
CA GLU A 166 -10.60 18.85 -13.13
C GLU A 166 -11.32 17.50 -13.09
N LYS A 167 -10.59 16.42 -12.83
CA LYS A 167 -11.09 15.04 -12.92
C LYS A 167 -12.03 14.68 -11.77
N TRP A 168 -11.71 15.07 -10.54
CA TRP A 168 -12.41 14.58 -9.34
C TRP A 168 -13.17 15.68 -8.61
N GLY A 169 -12.61 16.89 -8.50
CA GLY A 169 -13.23 17.97 -7.74
C GLY A 169 -14.35 18.68 -8.49
N LYS A 170 -14.12 19.08 -9.75
CA LYS A 170 -15.11 19.82 -10.56
C LYS A 170 -16.42 19.07 -10.80
N PRO A 171 -16.45 17.74 -11.06
CA PRO A 171 -17.71 17.02 -11.28
C PRO A 171 -18.71 17.12 -10.12
N ILE A 172 -18.22 17.33 -8.89
CA ILE A 172 -19.06 17.53 -7.71
C ILE A 172 -19.13 19.00 -7.24
N GLY A 173 -18.57 19.93 -8.03
CA GLY A 173 -18.53 21.36 -7.72
C GLY A 173 -17.71 21.71 -6.47
N LYS A 174 -16.68 20.93 -6.13
CA LYS A 174 -15.83 21.14 -4.94
C LYS A 174 -14.37 21.36 -5.31
N LYS A 175 -13.65 22.13 -4.47
CA LYS A 175 -12.18 22.15 -4.49
C LYS A 175 -11.65 20.94 -3.73
N ILE A 176 -10.57 20.34 -4.22
CA ILE A 176 -9.85 19.30 -3.48
C ILE A 176 -9.18 19.96 -2.26
N GLU A 177 -9.39 19.39 -1.08
CA GLU A 177 -8.71 19.78 0.15
C GLU A 177 -7.40 18.99 0.28
N TRP A 178 -6.27 19.67 0.32
CA TRP A 178 -4.95 19.06 0.42
C TRP A 178 -4.35 19.22 1.81
N ARG A 179 -3.61 18.20 2.26
CA ARG A 179 -2.83 18.21 3.49
C ARG A 179 -1.40 17.78 3.21
N GLY A 180 -0.41 18.49 3.75
CA GLY A 180 0.99 18.08 3.66
C GLY A 180 1.77 18.34 4.95
N ASP A 181 2.97 17.77 5.08
CA ASP A 181 3.80 17.90 6.28
C ASP A 181 4.09 19.38 6.60
N LYS A 182 3.84 19.81 7.84
CA LYS A 182 4.17 21.16 8.31
C LYS A 182 5.65 21.52 8.15
N ALA A 183 6.56 20.54 8.18
CA ALA A 183 7.99 20.74 7.97
C ALA A 183 8.32 21.15 6.53
N GLN A 184 7.46 20.82 5.56
CA GLN A 184 7.66 21.08 4.14
C GLN A 184 7.01 22.42 3.70
N GLY A 185 7.26 23.46 4.49
CA GLY A 185 6.58 24.75 4.33
C GLY A 185 6.77 25.42 2.96
N LEU A 186 7.90 25.19 2.29
CA LEU A 186 8.17 25.72 0.95
C LEU A 186 7.24 25.12 -0.10
N GLY A 187 7.17 23.79 -0.18
CA GLY A 187 6.30 23.09 -1.14
C GLY A 187 4.82 23.44 -0.92
N ILE A 188 4.40 23.50 0.35
CA ILE A 188 3.04 23.93 0.70
C ILE A 188 2.74 25.34 0.21
N LYS A 189 3.66 26.28 0.46
CA LYS A 189 3.50 27.67 0.02
C LYS A 189 3.40 27.76 -1.50
N MET A 190 4.27 27.07 -2.23
CA MET A 190 4.26 27.06 -3.70
C MET A 190 2.91 26.58 -4.24
N MET A 191 2.33 25.51 -3.69
CA MET A 191 1.02 25.02 -4.10
C MET A 191 -0.11 25.97 -3.70
N ALA A 192 -0.02 26.60 -2.53
CA ALA A 192 -1.00 27.61 -2.10
C ALA A 192 -0.98 28.84 -3.03
N ASP A 193 0.20 29.29 -3.45
CA ASP A 193 0.38 30.43 -4.36
C ASP A 193 -0.20 30.12 -5.77
N LEU A 194 -0.26 28.84 -6.16
CA LEU A 194 -0.97 28.38 -7.36
C LEU A 194 -2.51 28.28 -7.18
N GLY A 195 -3.04 28.62 -6.01
CA GLY A 195 -4.48 28.67 -5.72
C GLY A 195 -5.10 27.36 -5.23
N PHE A 196 -4.28 26.35 -4.90
CA PHE A 196 -4.77 25.11 -4.31
C PHE A 196 -5.19 25.31 -2.85
N ASN A 197 -6.26 24.63 -2.44
CA ASN A 197 -6.71 24.61 -1.05
C ASN A 197 -5.87 23.63 -0.24
N ILE A 198 -4.72 24.08 0.26
CA ILE A 198 -3.75 23.27 0.99
C ILE A 198 -3.60 23.75 2.43
N THR A 199 -3.51 22.80 3.36
CA THR A 199 -3.32 23.04 4.78
C THR A 199 -2.15 22.21 5.31
N LYS A 200 -1.53 22.67 6.39
CA LYS A 200 -0.43 21.93 7.04
C LYS A 200 -0.99 20.81 7.91
N SER A 201 -0.32 19.68 7.99
CA SER A 201 -0.52 18.67 9.05
C SER A 201 -0.30 19.35 10.40
N ASN A 202 -1.35 19.41 11.22
CA ASN A 202 -1.33 20.20 12.45
C ASN A 202 -2.32 19.70 13.51
N LYS A 203 -2.81 18.46 13.38
CA LYS A 203 -3.85 17.96 14.27
C LYS A 203 -3.20 17.43 15.55
N PRO A 204 -3.37 18.12 16.70
CA PRO A 204 -2.70 17.75 17.95
C PRO A 204 -2.93 16.28 18.28
N GLY A 205 -1.85 15.51 18.40
CA GLY A 205 -1.89 14.06 18.61
C GLY A 205 -1.67 13.23 17.35
N MET A 206 -2.12 13.67 16.16
CA MET A 206 -1.83 13.01 14.86
C MET A 206 -0.47 13.42 14.26
N ASP A 207 0.11 14.52 14.75
CA ASP A 207 1.52 14.89 14.56
C ASP A 207 2.51 13.77 14.97
N ARG A 208 2.04 12.78 15.75
CA ARG A 208 2.79 11.57 16.07
C ARG A 208 2.48 10.51 15.02
N ILE A 209 3.51 10.09 14.28
CA ILE A 209 3.47 9.05 13.25
C ILE A 209 2.60 7.85 13.67
N ASP A 210 2.76 7.37 14.92
CA ASP A 210 2.01 6.23 15.46
C ASP A 210 0.49 6.43 15.56
N VAL A 211 0.02 7.66 15.78
CA VAL A 211 -1.42 7.96 15.87
C VAL A 211 -2.02 8.03 14.47
N GLY A 212 -1.31 8.65 13.52
CA GLY A 212 -1.70 8.65 12.11
C GLY A 212 -1.75 7.22 11.55
N ILE A 213 -0.74 6.40 11.85
CA ILE A 213 -0.71 4.97 11.50
C ILE A 213 -1.93 4.25 12.07
N ARG A 214 -2.24 4.40 13.36
CA ARG A 214 -3.40 3.75 13.98
C ARG A 214 -4.71 4.18 13.33
N HIS A 215 -4.83 5.45 12.96
CA HIS A 215 -6.01 5.95 12.27
C HIS A 215 -6.17 5.30 10.88
N CYS A 216 -5.08 5.23 10.10
CA CYS A 216 -5.07 4.57 8.80
C CYS A 216 -5.37 3.06 8.91
N ALA A 217 -4.74 2.37 9.88
CA ALA A 217 -5.00 0.96 10.17
C ALA A 217 -6.48 0.69 10.48
N GLY A 218 -7.15 1.60 11.21
CA GLY A 218 -8.58 1.50 11.47
C GLY A 218 -9.45 1.49 10.21
N LEU A 219 -9.04 2.20 9.15
CA LEU A 219 -9.76 2.24 7.87
C LEU A 219 -9.58 0.96 7.05
N LEU A 220 -8.45 0.27 7.23
CA LEU A 220 -8.09 -0.96 6.53
C LEU A 220 -8.64 -2.21 7.22
N ASN A 221 -8.91 -2.13 8.52
CA ASN A 221 -9.52 -3.23 9.27
C ASN A 221 -10.92 -3.55 8.72
N HIS A 222 -11.20 -4.86 8.66
CA HIS A 222 -12.50 -5.40 8.31
C HIS A 222 -12.67 -6.78 8.97
N GLU A 223 -13.92 -7.15 9.25
CA GLU A 223 -14.29 -8.51 9.64
C GLU A 223 -14.67 -9.35 8.42
N PRO A 224 -14.52 -10.70 8.46
CA PRO A 224 -15.04 -11.58 7.43
C PRO A 224 -16.53 -11.30 7.14
N GLY A 225 -16.86 -11.01 5.88
CA GLY A 225 -18.22 -10.67 5.46
C GLY A 225 -18.63 -9.20 5.65
N SER A 226 -17.69 -8.34 6.08
CA SER A 226 -17.83 -6.89 6.08
C SER A 226 -16.98 -6.25 4.97
N TYR A 227 -17.20 -4.97 4.70
CA TYR A 227 -16.38 -4.18 3.78
C TYR A 227 -15.45 -3.24 4.56
N PRO A 228 -14.20 -3.07 4.11
CA PRO A 228 -13.28 -2.12 4.74
C PRO A 228 -13.77 -0.68 4.58
N GLY A 229 -13.20 0.22 5.40
CA GLY A 229 -13.41 1.65 5.28
C GLY A 229 -12.61 2.29 4.14
N PHE A 230 -11.67 1.56 3.54
CA PHE A 230 -10.77 2.04 2.50
C PHE A 230 -10.69 1.10 1.31
N PHE A 231 -10.67 1.68 0.11
CA PHE A 231 -10.37 1.01 -1.15
C PHE A 231 -9.32 1.81 -1.94
N TYR A 232 -8.70 1.18 -2.93
CA TYR A 232 -7.85 1.85 -3.92
C TYR A 232 -8.15 1.33 -5.33
N LEU A 233 -7.84 2.13 -6.35
CA LEU A 233 -7.88 1.68 -7.74
C LEU A 233 -6.58 0.93 -8.07
N PRO A 234 -6.62 -0.37 -8.41
CA PRO A 234 -5.43 -1.12 -8.76
C PRO A 234 -4.86 -0.70 -10.10
N GLU A 235 -3.63 -1.13 -10.40
CA GLU A 235 -3.03 -0.96 -11.72
C GLU A 235 -3.95 -1.52 -12.82
N GLY A 236 -4.08 -0.78 -13.93
CA GLY A 236 -4.92 -1.18 -15.06
C GLY A 236 -6.41 -0.85 -14.91
N HIS A 237 -6.86 -0.26 -13.80
CA HIS A 237 -8.24 0.17 -13.66
C HIS A 237 -8.57 1.32 -14.64
N PRO A 238 -9.75 1.33 -15.30
CA PRO A 238 -10.06 2.28 -16.39
C PRO A 238 -10.07 3.75 -15.96
N GLN A 239 -10.27 4.01 -14.68
CA GLN A 239 -10.35 5.36 -14.10
C GLN A 239 -9.02 5.85 -13.51
N GLY A 240 -7.93 5.07 -13.60
CA GLY A 240 -6.65 5.39 -12.97
C GLY A 240 -6.04 4.15 -12.30
N GLY A 241 -4.96 4.31 -11.56
CA GLY A 241 -4.35 3.20 -10.82
C GLY A 241 -3.33 3.70 -9.82
N CYS A 242 -3.20 2.98 -8.70
CA CYS A 242 -2.32 3.36 -7.59
C CYS A 242 -1.25 2.28 -7.30
N PRO A 243 -0.42 1.86 -8.29
CA PRO A 243 0.56 0.80 -8.12
C PRO A 243 1.68 1.13 -7.13
N GLN A 244 2.12 2.39 -7.04
CA GLN A 244 3.18 2.78 -6.10
C GLN A 244 2.67 2.76 -4.67
N PHE A 245 1.43 3.24 -4.45
CA PHE A 245 0.78 3.12 -3.15
C PHE A 245 0.61 1.66 -2.73
N GLU A 246 0.09 0.79 -3.60
CA GLU A 246 -0.05 -0.64 -3.29
C GLU A 246 1.28 -1.26 -2.89
N LYS A 247 2.34 -0.98 -3.65
CA LYS A 247 3.69 -1.46 -3.35
C LYS A 247 4.16 -1.00 -1.98
N GLU A 248 4.08 0.29 -1.67
CA GLU A 248 4.56 0.81 -0.38
C GLU A 248 3.74 0.29 0.79
N MET A 249 2.42 0.14 0.65
CA MET A 249 1.57 -0.47 1.68
C MET A 249 2.02 -1.89 2.06
N MET A 250 2.54 -2.66 1.09
CA MET A 250 3.06 -4.02 1.30
C MET A 250 4.50 -4.06 1.82
N GLU A 251 5.25 -2.97 1.75
CA GLU A 251 6.67 -2.90 2.15
C GLU A 251 6.90 -2.06 3.43
N TYR A 252 5.90 -1.29 3.85
CA TYR A 252 5.97 -0.35 4.97
C TYR A 252 6.03 -1.06 6.32
N ARG A 253 7.14 -0.85 7.03
CA ARG A 253 7.52 -1.64 8.21
C ARG A 253 8.17 -0.80 9.32
N ARG A 254 8.18 -1.35 10.52
CA ARG A 254 8.96 -0.89 11.66
C ARG A 254 10.25 -1.67 11.74
N ASP A 255 11.30 -0.97 12.13
CA ASP A 255 12.54 -1.54 12.58
C ASP A 255 12.26 -2.33 13.88
N PRO A 256 12.69 -3.59 13.95
CA PRO A 256 12.30 -4.49 15.04
C PRO A 256 12.99 -4.19 16.37
N GLU A 257 14.16 -3.53 16.34
CA GLU A 257 14.93 -3.20 17.53
C GLU A 257 14.44 -1.90 18.15
N THR A 258 14.16 -0.90 17.32
CA THR A 258 13.77 0.44 17.74
C THR A 258 12.27 0.66 17.75
N LEU A 259 11.50 -0.24 17.11
CA LEU A 259 10.06 -0.13 16.85
C LEU A 259 9.65 1.14 16.07
N LYS A 260 10.62 1.86 15.51
CA LYS A 260 10.40 3.04 14.68
C LYS A 260 10.11 2.61 13.26
N VAL A 261 9.32 3.38 12.54
CA VAL A 261 9.11 3.18 11.10
C VAL A 261 10.46 3.26 10.36
N VAL A 262 10.69 2.30 9.47
CA VAL A 262 11.80 2.35 8.50
C VAL A 262 11.45 3.37 7.42
N LYS A 263 12.25 4.43 7.31
CA LYS A 263 12.05 5.52 6.34
C LYS A 263 12.58 5.19 4.95
N GLU A 264 12.12 4.05 4.42
CA GLU A 264 12.46 3.58 3.09
C GLU A 264 11.17 3.23 2.37
N SER A 265 10.89 3.93 1.26
CA SER A 265 9.66 3.74 0.48
C SER A 265 8.39 3.99 1.31
N ASP A 266 8.37 5.12 2.03
CA ASP A 266 7.24 5.58 2.86
C ASP A 266 6.57 6.86 2.32
N ASP A 267 7.09 7.47 1.24
CA ASP A 267 6.64 8.77 0.75
C ASP A 267 5.13 8.75 0.35
N MET A 268 4.62 7.66 -0.26
CA MET A 268 3.19 7.53 -0.61
C MET A 268 2.33 7.28 0.61
N VAL A 269 2.83 6.49 1.54
CA VAL A 269 2.16 6.16 2.80
C VAL A 269 2.04 7.38 3.70
N ASP A 270 3.07 8.24 3.72
CA ASP A 270 3.04 9.50 4.44
C ASP A 270 2.06 10.48 3.82
N ALA A 271 2.05 10.63 2.49
CA ALA A 271 1.02 11.39 1.80
C ALA A 271 -0.39 10.87 2.16
N PHE A 272 -0.63 9.55 2.09
CA PHE A 272 -1.90 8.94 2.51
C PHE A 272 -2.28 9.27 3.95
N ARG A 273 -1.34 9.12 4.89
CA ARG A 273 -1.53 9.45 6.30
C ARG A 273 -1.92 10.91 6.51
N TYR A 274 -1.27 11.84 5.81
CA TYR A 274 -1.62 13.26 5.85
C TYR A 274 -3.01 13.51 5.28
N ALA A 275 -3.39 12.85 4.19
CA ALA A 275 -4.74 12.97 3.64
C ALA A 275 -5.80 12.52 4.67
N CYS A 276 -5.56 11.40 5.35
CA CYS A 276 -6.47 10.90 6.39
C CYS A 276 -6.67 11.86 7.56
N GLU A 277 -5.76 12.82 7.81
CA GLU A 277 -5.99 13.86 8.83
C GLU A 277 -7.19 14.77 8.53
N LEU A 278 -7.54 14.91 7.24
CA LEU A 278 -8.70 15.66 6.78
C LEU A 278 -10.02 14.96 7.09
N ILE A 279 -9.99 13.70 7.50
CA ILE A 279 -11.16 12.96 7.97
C ILE A 279 -11.35 13.30 9.45
N GLN A 280 -12.53 13.82 9.80
CA GLN A 280 -12.92 13.91 11.21
C GLN A 280 -13.02 12.48 11.74
N GLY A 281 -12.55 12.24 12.96
CA GLY A 281 -12.44 10.88 13.51
C GLY A 281 -13.76 10.14 13.31
N ILE A 282 -13.71 9.04 12.56
CA ILE A 282 -14.86 8.14 12.43
C ILE A 282 -15.13 7.63 13.86
N SER A 283 -16.22 8.10 14.49
CA SER A 283 -16.62 7.60 15.80
C SER A 283 -17.41 6.30 15.60
N GLY A 284 -16.88 5.21 16.13
CA GLY A 284 -17.43 3.87 15.95
C GLY A 284 -16.54 2.95 15.11
N ASP A 285 -16.84 1.66 15.15
CA ASP A 285 -16.16 0.61 14.40
C ASP A 285 -16.54 0.72 12.91
N PRO A 286 -15.58 1.02 12.00
CA PRO A 286 -15.82 1.10 10.56
C PRO A 286 -16.59 -0.10 10.00
N SER A 287 -16.22 -1.31 10.43
CA SER A 287 -16.86 -2.58 10.03
C SER A 287 -18.36 -2.59 10.35
N LYS A 288 -18.77 -1.92 11.44
CA LYS A 288 -20.18 -1.78 11.87
C LYS A 288 -20.87 -0.59 11.23
N LEU A 289 -20.16 0.53 11.05
CA LEU A 289 -20.67 1.74 10.40
C LEU A 289 -20.99 1.50 8.92
N PHE A 290 -20.23 0.61 8.28
CA PHE A 290 -20.29 0.34 6.85
C PHE A 290 -21.10 -0.90 6.48
N ARG A 291 -21.79 -1.54 7.43
CA ARG A 291 -22.52 -2.80 7.18
C ARG A 291 -23.65 -2.69 6.16
N ASN A 292 -24.24 -1.49 6.02
CA ASN A 292 -25.48 -1.26 5.25
C ASN A 292 -25.34 -0.30 4.04
N SER A 293 -24.12 0.06 3.63
CA SER A 293 -23.90 1.16 2.66
C SER A 293 -23.14 0.76 1.40
N LEU A 294 -23.51 -0.38 0.80
CA LEU A 294 -23.31 -0.56 -0.64
C LEU A 294 -24.65 -0.46 -1.37
N PRO A 295 -24.69 0.07 -2.61
CA PRO A 295 -25.84 -0.13 -3.47
C PRO A 295 -26.08 -1.64 -3.56
N SER A 296 -27.35 -2.04 -3.47
CA SER A 296 -27.78 -3.42 -3.70
C SER A 296 -27.10 -3.93 -4.97
N MET A 297 -26.17 -4.87 -4.82
CA MET A 297 -25.76 -5.71 -5.95
C MET A 297 -26.97 -6.58 -6.25
N GLU A 298 -27.81 -6.15 -7.18
CA GLU A 298 -28.70 -7.07 -7.86
C GLU A 298 -27.80 -8.15 -8.47
N THR A 299 -28.02 -9.37 -7.99
CA THR A 299 -27.39 -10.58 -8.50
C THR A 299 -27.64 -10.66 -10.00
N ALA A 300 -26.55 -10.56 -10.78
CA ALA A 300 -26.48 -11.09 -12.13
C ALA A 300 -25.80 -12.46 -12.08
#